data_AF-A0A847N7I5-F1
#
_entry.id   AF-A0A847N7I5-F1
#
_cell.length_a   1.000
_cell.length_b   1.000
_cell.length_c   1.000
_cell.angle_alpha   90.00
_cell.angle_beta   90.00
_cell.angle_gamma   90.00
#
_symmetry.space_group_name_H-M   'P 1'
#
loop_
_entity.id
_entity.type
_entity.pdbx_description
1 polymer ?
#
loop_
_entity_poly.entity_id
_entity_poly.type
_entity_poly.pdbx_seq_one_letter_code
_entity_poly.pdbx_strand_id
1 'polypeptide(L)'
;MYNYRIASYIKCFATLLLLALLSNVVVVTYIGLRNNEIDFSLSKSNLGKLKEYYFSNVLYITRLEEDLYTDSRNRFIQENAVTCGPAAARYLLDYFGVSISEAELSNMMDVTPDGVSLYEIKKTLEQYGLESNGLVINFPKLKEVKKPVIALINNNHYVLIRKITNKYVYLFDPDPSRGFIKVNHNNFFNIWDGVILKVNTKPIFQGDY
;
A
#
# COMPACT_ATOMS: atom_id res chain seq x y z
N MET A 1 34.90 11.91 12.96
CA MET A 1 33.65 12.39 13.58
C MET A 1 32.81 13.01 12.49
N TYR A 2 31.56 12.59 12.34
CA TYR A 2 30.63 13.17 11.36
C TYR A 2 29.64 14.05 12.12
N ASN A 3 29.48 15.29 11.67
CA ASN A 3 28.58 16.27 12.27
C ASN A 3 27.28 16.34 11.48
N TYR A 4 26.15 16.28 12.17
CA TYR A 4 24.81 16.30 11.57
C TYR A 4 23.98 17.47 12.12
N ARG A 5 23.11 18.04 11.27
CA ARG A 5 22.17 19.12 11.59
C ARG A 5 20.75 18.74 11.20
N ILE A 6 19.80 18.94 12.12
CA ILE A 6 18.38 18.66 11.88
C ILE A 6 17.55 19.85 12.39
N ALA A 7 16.70 20.40 11.53
CA ALA A 7 15.75 21.46 11.86
C ALA A 7 14.44 20.86 12.40
N SER A 8 14.04 21.33 13.59
CA SER A 8 12.65 21.33 14.09
C SER A 8 12.00 20.03 14.63
N TYR A 9 12.62 19.21 15.49
CA TYR A 9 11.87 18.18 16.27
C TYR A 9 12.49 17.83 17.63
N ILE A 10 12.32 18.69 18.64
CA ILE A 10 12.90 18.50 19.98
C ILE A 10 12.29 17.29 20.73
N LYS A 11 11.01 16.97 20.50
CA LYS A 11 10.32 15.87 21.23
C LYS A 11 10.58 14.48 20.63
N CYS A 12 10.63 14.35 19.31
CA CYS A 12 10.83 13.05 18.66
C CYS A 12 12.29 12.58 18.77
N PHE A 13 13.24 13.52 18.69
CA PHE A 13 14.66 13.24 18.86
C PHE A 13 15.02 12.81 20.29
N ALA A 14 14.39 13.39 21.32
CA ALA A 14 14.65 13.02 22.71
C ALA A 14 14.30 11.55 22.99
N THR A 15 13.19 11.05 22.44
CA THR A 15 12.75 9.65 22.62
C THR A 15 13.62 8.67 21.82
N LEU A 16 14.02 9.06 20.61
CA LEU A 16 14.93 8.29 19.74
C LEU A 16 16.35 8.21 20.31
N LEU A 17 16.85 9.31 20.88
CA LEU A 17 18.13 9.36 21.56
C LEU A 17 18.11 8.51 22.84
N LEU A 18 17.00 8.54 23.60
CA LEU A 18 16.82 7.70 24.80
C LEU A 18 16.82 6.21 24.44
N LEU A 19 16.14 5.81 23.37
CA LEU A 19 16.12 4.43 22.86
C LEU A 19 17.47 3.97 22.33
N ALA A 20 18.23 4.85 21.66
CA ALA A 20 19.58 4.57 21.18
C ALA A 20 20.62 4.47 22.29
N LEU A 21 20.44 5.23 23.39
CA LEU A 21 21.26 5.13 24.60
C LEU A 21 20.93 3.87 25.41
N LEU A 22 19.65 3.48 25.48
CA LEU A 22 19.19 2.26 26.14
C LEU A 22 19.63 0.98 25.41
N SER A 23 19.86 1.04 24.09
CA SER A 23 20.28 -0.13 23.31
C SER A 23 21.79 -0.39 23.29
N ASN A 24 22.63 0.44 23.93
CA ASN A 24 24.10 0.35 23.92
C ASN A 24 24.75 0.39 22.52
N VAL A 25 24.03 0.77 21.47
CA VAL A 25 24.51 0.70 20.08
C VAL A 25 25.17 2.00 19.62
N VAL A 26 25.03 3.11 20.35
CA VAL A 26 25.53 4.42 19.93
C VAL A 26 26.22 5.17 21.08
N VAL A 27 27.51 5.48 20.93
CA VAL A 27 28.21 6.42 21.81
C VAL A 27 28.12 7.81 21.17
N VAL A 28 27.27 8.67 21.73
CA VAL A 28 27.18 10.07 21.31
C VAL A 28 28.25 10.85 22.05
N THR A 29 29.23 11.37 21.32
CA THR A 29 30.37 12.09 21.93
C THR A 29 30.09 13.56 22.21
N TYR A 30 29.12 14.16 21.51
CA TYR A 30 28.72 15.57 21.69
C TYR A 30 27.29 15.79 21.23
N ILE A 31 26.53 16.59 22.00
CA ILE A 31 25.22 17.12 21.64
C ILE A 31 25.20 18.61 22.02
N GLY A 32 24.88 19.47 21.06
CA GLY A 32 24.70 20.90 21.26
C GLY A 32 23.42 21.41 20.60
N LEU A 33 22.88 22.51 21.14
CA LEU A 33 21.77 23.25 20.54
C LEU A 33 22.31 24.57 19.99
N ARG A 34 22.07 24.85 18.71
CA ARG A 34 22.42 26.14 18.09
C ARG A 34 21.35 26.52 17.08
N ASN A 35 20.78 27.73 17.22
CA ASN A 35 19.75 28.26 16.29
C ASN A 35 18.56 27.32 16.05
N ASN A 36 18.00 26.71 17.10
CA ASN A 36 16.92 25.70 17.04
C ASN A 36 17.25 24.42 16.24
N GLU A 37 18.52 24.20 15.91
CA GLU A 37 19.02 22.96 15.33
C GLU A 37 19.82 22.18 16.38
N ILE A 38 19.71 20.85 16.31
CA ILE A 38 20.54 19.93 17.11
C ILE A 38 21.79 19.59 16.29
N ASP A 39 22.95 19.91 16.84
CA ASP A 39 24.27 19.53 16.32
C ASP A 39 24.78 18.32 17.14
N PHE A 40 25.10 17.20 16.50
CA PHE A 40 25.68 16.03 17.18
C PHE A 40 26.77 15.32 16.35
N SER A 41 27.64 14.58 17.04
CA SER A 41 28.78 13.87 16.45
C SER A 41 28.85 12.39 16.85
N LEU A 42 29.11 11.53 15.86
CA LEU A 42 29.20 10.07 16.01
C LEU A 42 30.58 9.49 15.58
N SER A 43 30.95 8.35 16.16
CA SER A 43 32.20 7.62 15.87
C SER A 43 32.03 6.55 14.75
N LYS A 44 33.13 6.18 14.08
CA LYS A 44 33.13 5.40 12.82
C LYS A 44 32.64 3.95 12.95
N SER A 45 32.76 3.30 14.10
CA SER A 45 32.48 1.85 14.25
C SER A 45 31.01 1.48 14.11
N ASN A 46 30.09 2.46 14.24
CA ASN A 46 28.66 2.19 14.36
C ASN A 46 27.83 2.71 13.17
N LEU A 47 28.47 3.29 12.14
CA LEU A 47 27.78 3.89 10.98
C LEU A 47 27.09 2.84 10.09
N GLY A 48 27.64 1.62 9.99
CA GLY A 48 27.08 0.54 9.19
C GLY A 48 25.75 0.03 9.77
N LYS A 49 25.73 -0.25 11.07
CA LYS A 49 24.52 -0.71 11.79
C LYS A 49 23.43 0.37 11.89
N LEU A 50 23.84 1.64 12.01
CA LEU A 50 22.91 2.77 12.00
C LEU A 50 22.21 2.93 10.65
N LYS A 51 22.91 2.79 9.52
CA LYS A 51 22.28 2.85 8.19
C LYS A 51 21.23 1.74 8.03
N GLU A 52 21.58 0.51 8.40
CA GLU A 52 20.66 -0.64 8.30
C GLU A 52 19.41 -0.47 9.18
N TYR A 53 19.55 0.10 10.37
CA TYR A 53 18.43 0.40 11.28
C TYR A 53 17.62 1.66 10.90
N TYR A 54 18.26 2.71 10.37
CA TYR A 54 17.58 3.93 9.91
C TYR A 54 16.78 3.69 8.63
N PHE A 55 17.35 2.98 7.65
CA PHE A 55 16.64 2.70 6.39
C PHE A 55 15.47 1.72 6.57
N SER A 56 15.52 0.85 7.59
CA SER A 56 14.41 -0.05 7.91
C SER A 56 13.31 0.62 8.74
N ASN A 57 13.65 1.49 9.70
CA ASN A 57 12.67 2.05 10.63
C ASN A 57 12.19 3.47 10.31
N VAL A 58 12.98 4.32 9.66
CA VAL A 58 12.51 5.67 9.27
C VAL A 58 11.48 5.57 8.15
N LEU A 59 11.68 4.68 7.17
CA LEU A 59 10.67 4.38 6.14
C LEU A 59 9.39 3.78 6.73
N TYR A 60 9.51 3.00 7.82
CA TYR A 60 8.38 2.41 8.52
C TYR A 60 7.62 3.45 9.35
N ILE A 61 8.31 4.37 10.02
CA ILE A 61 7.70 5.44 10.82
C ILE A 61 7.07 6.52 9.91
N THR A 62 7.71 6.90 8.79
CA THR A 62 7.09 7.80 7.81
C THR A 62 5.87 7.17 7.14
N ARG A 63 5.85 5.84 6.94
CA ARG A 63 4.68 5.12 6.39
C ARG A 63 3.57 4.94 7.41
N LEU A 64 3.88 4.85 8.71
CA LEU A 64 2.90 4.67 9.78
C LEU A 64 2.21 5.97 10.22
N GLU A 65 2.86 7.14 10.14
CA GLU A 65 2.21 8.40 10.57
C GLU A 65 1.28 9.01 9.52
N GLU A 66 1.49 8.78 8.21
CA GLU A 66 0.58 9.30 7.17
C GLU A 66 -0.74 8.48 7.06
N ASP A 67 -0.72 7.18 7.34
CA ASP A 67 -1.89 6.31 7.14
C ASP A 67 -2.89 6.31 8.31
N LEU A 68 -2.64 7.04 9.41
CA LEU A 68 -3.31 6.79 10.70
C LEU A 68 -4.37 7.78 11.18
N TYR A 69 -4.81 8.82 10.45
CA TYR A 69 -5.86 9.68 11.06
C TYR A 69 -7.09 10.13 10.26
N THR A 70 -7.11 10.30 8.93
CA THR A 70 -8.40 10.72 8.29
C THR A 70 -8.64 10.29 6.83
N ASP A 71 -7.64 9.82 6.07
CA ASP A 71 -7.74 9.69 4.60
C ASP A 71 -7.78 8.24 4.05
N SER A 72 -7.62 7.22 4.90
CA SER A 72 -7.45 5.82 4.46
C SER A 72 -8.63 5.21 3.70
N ARG A 73 -9.85 5.76 3.82
CA ARG A 73 -11.01 5.36 3.02
C ARG A 73 -10.98 5.95 1.61
N ASN A 74 -10.45 7.15 1.45
CA ASN A 74 -10.51 7.92 0.21
C ASN A 74 -9.30 7.71 -0.68
N ARG A 75 -8.17 7.24 -0.12
CA ARG A 75 -6.93 7.09 -0.86
C ARG A 75 -7.19 6.47 -2.23
N PHE A 76 -7.76 5.27 -2.32
CA PHE A 76 -7.95 4.50 -3.57
C PHE A 76 -9.34 4.66 -4.21
N ILE A 77 -10.11 5.67 -3.83
CA ILE A 77 -11.39 5.96 -4.46
C ILE A 77 -11.15 6.52 -5.85
N GLN A 78 -11.92 6.07 -6.82
CA GLN A 78 -11.81 6.51 -8.21
C GLN A 78 -12.15 8.01 -8.32
N GLU A 79 -11.35 8.75 -9.07
CA GLU A 79 -11.58 10.18 -9.32
C GLU A 79 -12.73 10.42 -10.30
N ASN A 80 -12.97 9.49 -11.23
CA ASN A 80 -13.99 9.57 -12.27
C ASN A 80 -14.81 8.29 -12.36
N ALA A 81 -16.04 8.36 -12.87
CA ALA A 81 -16.95 7.21 -12.98
C ALA A 81 -16.38 6.01 -13.78
N VAL A 82 -15.40 6.26 -14.65
CA VAL A 82 -14.78 5.26 -15.56
C VAL A 82 -13.41 4.76 -15.09
N THR A 83 -12.89 5.26 -13.95
CA THR A 83 -11.54 4.95 -13.47
C THR A 83 -11.48 3.91 -12.35
N CYS A 84 -12.54 3.09 -12.18
CA CYS A 84 -12.53 1.99 -11.21
C CYS A 84 -11.40 0.97 -11.46
N GLY A 85 -11.02 0.75 -12.73
CA GLY A 85 -9.90 -0.13 -13.10
C GLY A 85 -8.53 0.41 -12.67
N PRO A 86 -8.14 1.64 -13.07
CA PRO A 86 -6.95 2.31 -12.54
C PRO A 86 -6.91 2.35 -11.01
N ALA A 87 -8.00 2.75 -10.36
CA ALA A 87 -8.09 2.79 -8.90
C ALA A 87 -7.87 1.41 -8.26
N ALA A 88 -8.45 0.37 -8.84
CA ALA A 88 -8.27 -1.01 -8.40
C ALA A 88 -6.83 -1.50 -8.57
N ALA A 89 -6.19 -1.18 -9.70
CA ALA A 89 -4.78 -1.50 -9.95
C ALA A 89 -3.86 -0.74 -9.00
N ARG A 90 -4.18 0.52 -8.69
CA ARG A 90 -3.45 1.38 -7.76
C ARG A 90 -3.41 0.78 -6.36
N TYR A 91 -4.56 0.26 -5.88
CA TYR A 91 -4.61 -0.45 -4.62
C TYR A 91 -3.69 -1.68 -4.65
N LEU A 92 -3.76 -2.50 -5.70
CA LEU A 92 -2.90 -3.69 -5.80
C LEU A 92 -1.42 -3.28 -5.80
N LEU A 93 -1.02 -2.31 -6.61
CA LEU A 93 0.36 -1.85 -6.67
C LEU A 93 0.85 -1.35 -5.30
N ASP A 94 0.05 -0.55 -4.59
CA ASP A 94 0.40 -0.08 -3.24
C ASP A 94 0.54 -1.24 -2.24
N TYR A 95 -0.35 -2.23 -2.31
CA TYR A 95 -0.26 -3.46 -1.50
C TYR A 95 1.04 -4.23 -1.74
N PHE A 96 1.57 -4.19 -2.96
CA PHE A 96 2.87 -4.79 -3.31
C PHE A 96 4.06 -3.83 -3.16
N GLY A 97 3.85 -2.63 -2.61
CA GLY A 97 4.90 -1.66 -2.29
C GLY A 97 5.23 -0.67 -3.40
N VAL A 98 4.41 -0.60 -4.46
CA VAL A 98 4.57 0.33 -5.58
C VAL A 98 3.58 1.49 -5.43
N SER A 99 4.10 2.69 -5.18
CA SER A 99 3.27 3.90 -5.13
C SER A 99 3.20 4.56 -6.50
N ILE A 100 1.98 4.81 -6.98
CA ILE A 100 1.69 5.48 -8.25
C ILE A 100 0.35 6.21 -8.16
N SER A 101 0.18 7.29 -8.92
CA SER A 101 -1.08 8.02 -8.99
C SER A 101 -2.13 7.35 -9.89
N GLU A 102 -3.40 7.65 -9.67
CA GLU A 102 -4.49 7.17 -10.54
C GLU A 102 -4.41 7.79 -11.94
N ALA A 103 -4.02 9.05 -12.04
CA ALA A 103 -3.83 9.75 -13.31
C ALA A 103 -2.76 9.08 -14.18
N GLU A 104 -1.61 8.71 -13.60
CA GLU A 104 -0.56 7.98 -14.31
C GLU A 104 -1.07 6.62 -14.80
N LEU A 105 -1.73 5.84 -13.95
CA LEU A 105 -2.30 4.56 -14.34
C LEU A 105 -3.36 4.70 -15.44
N SER A 106 -4.21 5.73 -15.34
CA SER A 106 -5.25 6.00 -16.34
C SER A 106 -4.66 6.31 -17.71
N ASN A 107 -3.55 7.07 -17.74
CA ASN A 107 -2.80 7.34 -18.96
C ASN A 107 -2.13 6.08 -19.51
N MET A 108 -1.52 5.25 -18.64
CA MET A 108 -0.84 4.02 -19.07
C MET A 108 -1.80 2.95 -19.60
N MET A 109 -3.04 2.95 -19.14
CA MET A 109 -4.08 2.02 -19.53
C MET A 109 -4.93 2.52 -20.71
N ASP A 110 -4.66 3.73 -21.22
CA ASP A 110 -5.46 4.40 -22.25
C ASP A 110 -6.96 4.38 -21.90
N VAL A 111 -7.33 4.78 -20.67
CA VAL A 111 -8.72 4.74 -20.19
C VAL A 111 -9.63 5.51 -21.12
N THR A 112 -10.70 4.85 -21.56
CA THR A 112 -11.70 5.42 -22.48
C THR A 112 -12.98 5.80 -21.73
N PRO A 113 -13.94 6.48 -22.36
CA PRO A 113 -15.28 6.66 -21.80
C PRO A 113 -16.02 5.35 -21.48
N ASP A 114 -15.65 4.24 -22.11
CA ASP A 114 -16.17 2.89 -21.82
C ASP A 114 -15.42 2.19 -20.67
N GLY A 115 -14.46 2.88 -20.05
CA GLY A 115 -13.59 2.35 -19.01
C GLY A 115 -12.35 1.66 -19.58
N VAL A 116 -11.91 0.62 -18.87
CA VAL A 116 -10.70 -0.16 -19.18
C VAL A 116 -10.97 -1.65 -19.13
N SER A 117 -10.29 -2.41 -19.98
CA SER A 117 -10.37 -3.87 -19.97
C SER A 117 -9.48 -4.50 -18.89
N LEU A 118 -9.83 -5.71 -18.45
CA LEU A 118 -8.99 -6.51 -17.55
C LEU A 118 -7.60 -6.79 -18.15
N TYR A 119 -7.49 -6.83 -19.48
CA TYR A 119 -6.25 -7.05 -20.19
C TYR A 119 -5.27 -5.87 -20.04
N GLU A 120 -5.75 -4.64 -20.17
CA GLU A 120 -4.90 -3.46 -19.94
C GLU A 120 -4.49 -3.35 -18.46
N ILE A 121 -5.40 -3.65 -17.51
CA ILE A 121 -5.05 -3.73 -16.09
C ILE A 121 -3.91 -4.74 -15.88
N LYS A 122 -4.04 -5.96 -16.41
CA LYS A 122 -3.00 -7.00 -16.34
C LYS A 122 -1.66 -6.50 -16.90
N LYS A 123 -1.68 -5.96 -18.12
CA LYS A 123 -0.47 -5.47 -18.81
C LYS A 123 0.22 -4.36 -18.02
N THR A 124 -0.53 -3.45 -17.42
CA THR A 124 0.03 -2.40 -16.55
C THR A 124 0.63 -2.97 -15.27
N LEU A 125 -0.05 -3.91 -14.59
CA LEU A 125 0.50 -4.57 -13.40
C LEU A 125 1.83 -5.28 -13.71
N GLU A 126 1.93 -5.94 -14.87
CA GLU A 126 3.14 -6.63 -15.31
C GLU A 126 4.32 -5.68 -15.59
N GLN A 127 4.06 -4.44 -16.03
CA GLN A 127 5.11 -3.42 -16.18
C GLN A 127 5.77 -3.05 -14.83
N TYR A 128 5.06 -3.27 -13.72
CA TYR A 128 5.57 -3.09 -12.35
C TYR A 128 6.05 -4.40 -11.71
N GLY A 129 6.22 -5.47 -12.49
CA GLY A 129 6.70 -6.77 -11.98
C GLY A 129 5.66 -7.60 -11.23
N LEU A 130 4.37 -7.23 -11.32
CA LEU A 130 3.27 -8.02 -10.78
C LEU A 130 2.73 -8.97 -11.84
N GLU A 131 3.28 -10.17 -11.89
CA GLU A 131 2.76 -11.26 -12.74
C GLU A 131 1.31 -11.55 -12.34
N SER A 132 0.39 -11.51 -13.30
CA SER A 132 -1.03 -11.67 -13.02
C SER A 132 -1.77 -12.49 -14.09
N ASN A 133 -2.85 -13.16 -13.70
CA ASN A 133 -3.67 -13.96 -14.60
C ASN A 133 -5.16 -13.66 -14.41
N GLY A 134 -5.83 -13.41 -15.53
CA GLY A 134 -7.29 -13.38 -15.60
C GLY A 134 -7.83 -14.80 -15.52
N LEU A 135 -8.82 -15.04 -14.66
CA LEU A 135 -9.43 -16.35 -14.45
C LEU A 135 -10.95 -16.24 -14.45
N VAL A 136 -11.62 -17.22 -15.05
CA VAL A 136 -13.07 -17.46 -14.88
C VAL A 136 -13.22 -18.65 -13.95
N ILE A 137 -13.75 -18.43 -12.75
CA ILE A 137 -13.82 -19.44 -11.69
C ILE A 137 -15.14 -19.36 -10.92
N ASN A 138 -15.49 -20.45 -10.26
CA ASN A 138 -16.64 -20.50 -9.36
C ASN A 138 -16.26 -20.05 -7.93
N PHE A 139 -17.28 -19.81 -7.10
CA PHE A 139 -17.09 -19.30 -5.74
C PHE A 139 -16.28 -20.23 -4.81
N PRO A 140 -16.43 -21.57 -4.86
CA PRO A 140 -15.53 -22.48 -4.13
C PRO A 140 -14.06 -22.28 -4.49
N LYS A 141 -13.72 -22.19 -5.79
CA LYS A 141 -12.33 -21.97 -6.22
C LYS A 141 -11.82 -20.59 -5.84
N LEU A 142 -12.67 -19.56 -5.87
CA LEU A 142 -12.33 -18.22 -5.40
C LEU A 142 -11.88 -18.20 -3.93
N LYS A 143 -12.44 -19.07 -3.08
CA LYS A 143 -12.00 -19.20 -1.68
C LYS A 143 -10.56 -19.68 -1.55
N GLU A 144 -10.07 -20.49 -2.49
CA GLU A 144 -8.70 -21.05 -2.50
C GLU A 144 -7.64 -20.06 -3.03
N VAL A 145 -8.05 -19.05 -3.80
CA VAL A 145 -7.13 -18.05 -4.40
C VAL A 145 -6.49 -17.16 -3.33
N LYS A 146 -5.22 -16.76 -3.46
CA LYS A 146 -4.61 -15.77 -2.54
C LYS A 146 -5.14 -14.37 -2.80
N LYS A 147 -5.36 -13.60 -1.73
CA LYS A 147 -5.90 -12.24 -1.76
C LYS A 147 -4.78 -11.21 -1.53
N PRO A 148 -4.93 -9.94 -1.95
CA PRO A 148 -6.07 -9.38 -2.69
C PRO A 148 -6.12 -9.80 -4.17
N VAL A 149 -7.31 -9.78 -4.76
CA VAL A 149 -7.54 -9.94 -6.21
C VAL A 149 -8.54 -8.91 -6.71
N ILE A 150 -8.45 -8.53 -7.98
CA ILE A 150 -9.50 -7.73 -8.64
C ILE A 150 -10.60 -8.69 -9.11
N ALA A 151 -11.86 -8.30 -8.95
CA ALA A 151 -13.04 -9.01 -9.43
C ALA A 151 -13.90 -8.07 -10.28
N LEU A 152 -14.48 -8.61 -11.34
CA LEU A 152 -15.48 -7.91 -12.15
C LEU A 152 -16.88 -8.21 -11.59
N ILE A 153 -17.65 -7.16 -11.34
CA ILE A 153 -19.05 -7.26 -10.92
C ILE A 153 -19.94 -6.45 -11.86
N ASN A 154 -21.19 -6.90 -12.02
CA ASN A 154 -22.22 -6.28 -12.86
C ASN A 154 -21.76 -5.97 -14.31
N ASN A 155 -20.86 -6.78 -14.86
CA ASN A 155 -20.28 -6.68 -16.21
C ASN A 155 -19.37 -5.47 -16.49
N ASN A 156 -19.25 -4.49 -15.59
CA ASN A 156 -18.51 -3.26 -15.89
C ASN A 156 -17.80 -2.60 -14.70
N HIS A 157 -17.84 -3.17 -13.50
CA HIS A 157 -17.26 -2.54 -12.32
C HIS A 157 -16.20 -3.41 -11.67
N TYR A 158 -15.02 -2.84 -11.41
CA TYR A 158 -13.92 -3.54 -10.75
C TYR A 158 -13.91 -3.26 -9.26
N VAL A 159 -13.87 -4.33 -8.47
CA VAL A 159 -13.72 -4.28 -7.00
C VAL A 159 -12.58 -5.18 -6.57
N LEU A 160 -12.05 -4.95 -5.37
CA LEU A 160 -11.00 -5.81 -4.81
C LEU A 160 -11.56 -6.73 -3.74
N ILE A 161 -11.32 -8.02 -3.88
CA ILE A 161 -11.59 -8.99 -2.83
C ILE A 161 -10.37 -9.06 -1.92
N ARG A 162 -10.53 -8.58 -0.69
CA ARG A 162 -9.47 -8.53 0.32
C ARG A 162 -9.44 -9.77 1.20
N LYS A 163 -10.62 -10.28 1.56
CA LYS A 163 -10.77 -11.43 2.47
C LYS A 163 -12.10 -12.13 2.22
N ILE A 164 -12.10 -13.44 2.37
CA ILE A 164 -13.34 -14.24 2.38
C ILE A 164 -13.37 -15.05 3.67
N THR A 165 -14.48 -14.97 4.40
CA THR A 165 -14.74 -15.79 5.59
C THR A 165 -15.88 -16.76 5.30
N ASN A 166 -16.28 -17.56 6.28
CA ASN A 166 -17.41 -18.48 6.15
C ASN A 166 -18.76 -17.79 5.87
N LYS A 167 -18.88 -16.48 6.18
CA LYS A 167 -20.15 -15.74 6.05
C LYS A 167 -20.07 -14.55 5.10
N TYR A 168 -18.90 -13.92 4.98
CA TYR A 168 -18.76 -12.64 4.28
C TYR A 168 -17.62 -12.64 3.26
N VAL A 169 -17.77 -11.82 2.24
CA VAL A 169 -16.72 -11.36 1.33
C VAL A 169 -16.43 -9.90 1.70
N TYR A 170 -15.16 -9.60 1.97
CA TYR A 170 -14.69 -8.25 2.29
C TYR A 170 -14.12 -7.64 1.01
N LEU A 171 -14.69 -6.52 0.61
CA LEU A 171 -14.35 -5.82 -0.61
C LEU A 171 -13.76 -4.44 -0.30
N PHE A 172 -12.90 -3.97 -1.20
CA PHE A 172 -12.74 -2.55 -1.44
C PHE A 172 -13.40 -2.23 -2.78
N ASP A 173 -14.36 -1.31 -2.75
CA ASP A 173 -15.07 -0.81 -3.91
C ASP A 173 -14.60 0.63 -4.18
N PRO A 174 -13.93 0.90 -5.32
CA PRO A 174 -13.43 2.24 -5.64
C PRO A 174 -14.50 3.31 -5.80
N ASP A 175 -15.79 2.97 -5.87
CA ASP A 175 -16.90 3.92 -5.95
C ASP A 175 -16.86 4.90 -4.75
N PRO A 176 -16.93 6.23 -4.98
CA PRO A 176 -16.88 7.26 -3.92
C PRO A 176 -17.93 7.10 -2.83
N SER A 177 -19.03 6.42 -3.11
CA SER A 177 -20.11 6.15 -2.15
C SER A 177 -19.88 4.91 -1.28
N ARG A 178 -18.83 4.13 -1.53
CA ARG A 178 -18.64 2.79 -0.94
C ARG A 178 -17.32 2.65 -0.17
N GLY A 179 -16.19 2.51 -0.86
CA GLY A 179 -14.92 2.15 -0.24
C GLY A 179 -14.93 0.73 0.35
N PHE A 180 -14.47 0.58 1.60
CA PHE A 180 -14.41 -0.73 2.25
C PHE A 180 -15.79 -1.23 2.68
N ILE A 181 -16.22 -2.34 2.10
CA ILE A 181 -17.52 -2.95 2.37
C ILE A 181 -17.39 -4.45 2.67
N LYS A 182 -18.42 -5.02 3.30
CA LYS A 182 -18.56 -6.47 3.44
C LYS A 182 -19.94 -6.88 2.97
N VAL A 183 -19.99 -7.97 2.22
CA VAL A 183 -21.23 -8.52 1.66
C VAL A 183 -21.34 -9.98 2.04
N ASN A 184 -22.56 -10.48 2.25
CA ASN A 184 -22.75 -11.93 2.46
C ASN A 184 -22.49 -12.69 1.13
N HIS A 185 -22.27 -14.00 1.21
CA HIS A 185 -21.94 -14.81 0.04
C HIS A 185 -23.01 -14.76 -1.06
N ASN A 186 -24.30 -14.79 -0.69
CA ASN A 186 -25.40 -14.79 -1.64
C ASN A 186 -25.47 -13.47 -2.42
N ASN A 187 -25.34 -12.34 -1.72
CA ASN A 187 -25.36 -11.02 -2.32
C ASN A 187 -24.17 -10.83 -3.27
N PHE A 188 -22.98 -11.32 -2.89
CA PHE A 188 -21.81 -11.28 -3.77
C PHE A 188 -21.99 -12.16 -5.01
N PHE A 189 -22.50 -13.38 -4.82
CA PHE A 189 -22.73 -14.32 -5.93
C PHE A 189 -23.69 -13.75 -6.98
N ASN A 190 -24.70 -12.98 -6.57
CA ASN A 190 -25.67 -12.39 -7.48
C ASN A 190 -25.11 -11.26 -8.35
N ILE A 191 -23.99 -10.65 -7.97
CA ILE A 191 -23.40 -9.50 -8.68
C ILE A 191 -22.06 -9.83 -9.34
N TRP A 192 -21.40 -10.91 -8.93
CA TRP A 192 -20.07 -11.27 -9.41
C TRP A 192 -20.13 -12.08 -10.71
N ASP A 193 -19.38 -11.62 -11.71
CA ASP A 193 -19.39 -12.21 -13.06
C ASP A 193 -18.56 -13.51 -13.17
N GLY A 194 -18.02 -14.02 -12.06
CA GLY A 194 -17.14 -15.19 -12.06
C GLY A 194 -15.71 -14.89 -12.54
N VAL A 195 -15.41 -13.63 -12.88
CA VAL A 195 -14.12 -13.19 -13.41
C VAL A 195 -13.28 -12.55 -12.30
N ILE A 196 -12.00 -12.92 -12.24
CA ILE A 196 -11.00 -12.26 -11.40
C ILE A 196 -9.69 -12.02 -12.16
N LEU A 197 -8.90 -11.06 -11.67
CA LEU A 197 -7.48 -10.93 -11.98
C LEU A 197 -6.68 -11.18 -10.71
N LYS A 198 -5.93 -12.29 -10.72
CA LYS A 198 -5.11 -12.77 -9.61
C LYS A 198 -3.66 -12.38 -9.84
N VAL A 199 -2.99 -11.82 -8.82
CA VAL A 199 -1.55 -11.62 -8.81
C VAL A 199 -0.84 -12.87 -8.28
N ASN A 200 0.19 -13.33 -8.98
CA ASN A 200 1.02 -14.50 -8.61
C ASN A 200 2.27 -14.13 -7.84
N THR A 201 2.75 -12.88 -7.98
CA THR A 201 3.91 -12.37 -7.26
C THR A 201 3.68 -12.42 -5.75
N LYS A 202 4.72 -12.78 -4.99
CA LYS A 202 4.66 -12.69 -3.52
C LYS A 202 4.78 -11.22 -3.10
N PRO A 203 3.98 -10.75 -2.12
CA PRO A 203 4.14 -9.41 -1.60
C PRO A 203 5.56 -9.20 -1.11
N ILE A 204 6.19 -8.09 -1.51
CA ILE A 204 7.50 -7.68 -1.01
C ILE A 204 7.39 -7.38 0.50
N PHE A 205 6.19 -6.98 0.95
CA PHE A 205 5.83 -6.81 2.36
C PHE A 205 4.52 -7.56 2.65
N GLN A 206 4.53 -8.45 3.65
CA GLN A 206 3.30 -9.03 4.22
C GLN A 206 2.84 -8.15 5.39
N GLY A 207 1.98 -7.18 5.11
CA GLY A 207 1.15 -6.56 6.14
C GLY A 207 -0.15 -7.36 6.28
N ASP A 208 -0.54 -7.71 7.50
CA ASP A 208 -1.87 -8.26 7.77
C ASP A 208 -2.89 -7.10 7.69
N TYR A 209 -3.57 -6.97 6.55
CA TYR A 209 -4.63 -5.97 6.29
C TYR A 209 -6.04 -6.46 6.64
#